data_AF-A0AA89B6R7-F1
#
_entry.id   AF-A0AA89B6R7-F1
#
_cell.length_a   1.000
_cell.length_b   1.000
_cell.length_c   1.000
_cell.angle_alpha   90.00
_cell.angle_beta   90.00
_cell.angle_gamma   90.00
#
_symmetry.space_group_name_H-M   'P 1'
#
loop_
_entity.id
_entity.type
_entity.pdbx_description
1 polymer ?
#
loop_
_entity_poly.entity_id
_entity_poly.type
_entity_poly.pdbx_seq_one_letter_code
_entity_poly.pdbx_strand_id
1 'polypeptide(L)'
;MSVLLPATTLSTISTPSISTRIPIPLDKKQPSSFTRHKLGLNSAVKTRTFTRPTHRCRCCLAMPVEPTTTSSSQDGCMHSRACWVSKSVIAWNVDMLDGSCYLHASKAAALSFSNSGIQGHDVEIKLEGDDDRLPINVIDKFPHLQDYNTFKLPLALDDKILLKCQLAIAVFSSDGKCINATGLQLPGVLDELFSYDGPLGAVFSNDAVSVHLWGPTAQDVHALIYSDPCGVEPIDIVKLEEANGVWTSIGPRSWEGCYYVYEVSVYHPSTLQIEKCIANDPYARGYAGCHVQSTTLEIT
;
A
#
# COMPACT_ATOMS: atom_id res chain seq x y z
N MET A 1 -57.87 37.44 -2.07
CA MET A 1 -56.75 37.76 -2.99
C MET A 1 -55.82 36.56 -2.96
N SER A 2 -55.62 35.73 -3.98
CA SER A 2 -56.07 35.64 -5.37
C SER A 2 -55.91 34.14 -5.73
N VAL A 3 -56.96 33.44 -6.18
CA VAL A 3 -57.26 33.09 -7.61
C VAL A 3 -56.41 31.87 -8.05
N LEU A 4 -56.92 30.62 -8.00
CA LEU A 4 -57.83 29.87 -8.92
C LEU A 4 -57.12 29.05 -10.03
N LEU A 5 -57.17 27.71 -9.88
CA LEU A 5 -57.48 26.62 -10.86
C LEU A 5 -56.61 26.40 -12.13
N PRO A 6 -56.78 25.31 -12.92
CA PRO A 6 -57.05 23.89 -12.61
C PRO A 6 -56.16 22.89 -13.40
N ALA A 7 -56.37 21.58 -13.17
CA ALA A 7 -55.78 20.44 -13.87
C ALA A 7 -56.41 20.17 -15.26
N THR A 8 -55.65 19.61 -16.23
CA THR A 8 -56.19 18.96 -17.45
C THR A 8 -55.26 17.85 -18.00
N THR A 9 -55.79 16.62 -17.95
CA THR A 9 -55.66 15.39 -18.78
C THR A 9 -54.44 15.03 -19.66
N LEU A 10 -53.91 13.82 -19.39
CA LEU A 10 -53.61 12.65 -20.25
C LEU A 10 -53.30 12.81 -21.76
N SER A 11 -52.19 12.19 -22.20
CA SER A 11 -52.19 11.31 -23.38
C SER A 11 -51.04 10.29 -23.35
N THR A 12 -51.38 9.06 -23.72
CA THR A 12 -50.55 7.84 -23.77
C THR A 12 -50.22 7.55 -25.23
N ILE A 13 -48.95 7.34 -25.60
CA ILE A 13 -48.55 6.77 -26.91
C ILE A 13 -47.26 5.94 -26.66
N SER A 14 -47.39 4.61 -26.56
CA SER A 14 -47.08 3.58 -27.57
C SER A 14 -45.59 3.41 -27.89
N THR A 15 -45.06 2.28 -27.44
CA THR A 15 -43.85 1.62 -27.95
C THR A 15 -44.05 1.14 -29.40
N PRO A 16 -42.95 0.91 -30.12
CA PRO A 16 -42.81 -0.39 -30.76
C PRO A 16 -41.42 -1.02 -30.58
N SER A 17 -41.46 -2.34 -30.42
CA SER A 17 -40.38 -3.32 -30.53
C SER A 17 -40.04 -3.64 -32.00
N ILE A 18 -38.78 -3.96 -32.31
CA ILE A 18 -38.25 -4.87 -33.36
C ILE A 18 -36.72 -4.90 -33.13
N SER A 19 -36.10 -5.97 -32.58
CA SER A 19 -35.70 -7.26 -33.17
C SER A 19 -34.81 -7.15 -34.42
N THR A 20 -33.51 -7.40 -34.27
CA THR A 20 -32.73 -8.25 -35.19
C THR A 20 -31.39 -8.64 -34.56
N ARG A 21 -31.23 -9.94 -34.27
CA ARG A 21 -29.93 -10.59 -34.08
C ARG A 21 -29.28 -10.77 -35.45
N ILE A 22 -27.98 -10.50 -35.56
CA ILE A 22 -27.11 -11.06 -36.59
C ILE A 22 -25.87 -11.63 -35.87
N PRO A 23 -25.58 -12.95 -35.99
CA PRO A 23 -24.37 -13.58 -35.47
C PRO A 23 -23.26 -13.66 -36.55
N ILE A 24 -22.10 -14.25 -36.18
CA ILE A 24 -21.01 -14.87 -37.00
C ILE A 24 -19.63 -14.20 -36.73
N PRO A 25 -18.48 -14.90 -36.69
CA PRO A 25 -18.18 -16.33 -36.42
C PRO A 25 -17.11 -16.58 -35.33
N LEU A 26 -17.15 -17.78 -34.73
CA LEU A 26 -15.97 -18.44 -34.15
C LEU A 26 -14.99 -18.78 -35.27
N ASP A 27 -13.75 -18.30 -35.18
CA ASP A 27 -12.65 -18.79 -35.99
C ASP A 27 -11.82 -19.85 -35.26
N LYS A 28 -11.25 -20.72 -36.07
CA LYS A 28 -10.81 -22.08 -35.80
C LYS A 28 -9.44 -22.12 -35.11
N LYS A 29 -9.27 -23.16 -34.30
CA LYS A 29 -7.97 -23.74 -33.93
C LYS A 29 -7.12 -23.99 -35.18
N GLN A 30 -5.85 -23.60 -35.14
CA GLN A 30 -4.77 -24.38 -35.74
C GLN A 30 -3.60 -24.57 -34.77
N PRO A 31 -2.94 -25.74 -34.78
CA PRO A 31 -1.89 -26.10 -33.85
C PRO A 31 -0.52 -25.68 -34.38
N SER A 32 0.36 -25.18 -33.53
CA SER A 32 1.79 -25.11 -33.83
C SER A 32 2.57 -25.82 -32.73
N SER A 33 2.90 -27.08 -33.03
CA SER A 33 3.95 -27.82 -32.37
C SER A 33 5.29 -27.11 -32.60
N PHE A 34 5.93 -26.63 -31.54
CA PHE A 34 7.35 -26.30 -31.58
C PHE A 34 8.16 -27.35 -30.82
N THR A 35 8.74 -28.22 -31.62
CA THR A 35 9.77 -29.21 -31.30
C THR A 35 10.95 -28.53 -30.61
N ARG A 36 11.22 -28.88 -29.36
CA ARG A 36 12.46 -28.52 -28.66
C ARG A 36 13.61 -29.28 -29.31
N HIS A 37 14.43 -28.59 -30.11
CA HIS A 37 15.71 -29.12 -30.56
C HIS A 37 16.62 -29.32 -29.35
N LYS A 38 16.93 -30.60 -29.04
CA LYS A 38 18.04 -31.00 -28.17
C LYS A 38 19.34 -30.70 -28.89
N LEU A 39 20.08 -29.68 -28.45
CA LEU A 39 21.52 -29.59 -28.66
C LEU A 39 22.19 -30.23 -27.44
N GLY A 40 22.70 -31.44 -27.64
CA GLY A 40 23.55 -32.12 -26.67
C GLY A 40 24.94 -31.48 -26.69
N LEU A 41 25.40 -31.03 -25.52
CA LEU A 41 26.82 -30.95 -25.22
C LEU A 41 27.14 -31.95 -24.12
N ASN A 42 27.88 -32.98 -24.50
CA ASN A 42 28.56 -33.89 -23.61
C ASN A 42 29.73 -33.15 -22.95
N SER A 43 29.77 -33.11 -21.62
CA SER A 43 31.03 -32.94 -20.89
C SER A 43 31.04 -33.85 -19.67
N ALA A 44 32.03 -34.73 -19.66
CA ALA A 44 32.23 -35.76 -18.65
C ALA A 44 32.69 -35.14 -17.33
N VAL A 45 31.91 -35.34 -16.26
CA VAL A 45 32.34 -35.04 -14.89
C VAL A 45 32.95 -36.30 -14.29
N LYS A 46 34.26 -36.24 -14.04
CA LYS A 46 35.03 -37.27 -13.33
C LYS A 46 34.60 -37.35 -11.87
N THR A 47 34.17 -38.54 -11.46
CA THR A 47 34.01 -38.97 -10.07
C THR A 47 35.35 -38.97 -9.33
N ARG A 48 35.40 -38.38 -8.13
CA ARG A 48 36.39 -38.72 -7.10
C ARG A 48 35.69 -38.84 -5.75
N THR A 49 35.59 -40.09 -5.31
CA THR A 49 35.34 -40.52 -3.93
C THR A 49 36.50 -40.11 -3.03
N PHE A 50 36.20 -39.56 -1.86
CA PHE A 50 37.18 -39.46 -0.77
C PHE A 50 36.55 -39.85 0.57
N THR A 51 37.06 -40.94 1.13
CA THR A 51 36.75 -41.48 2.45
C THR A 51 37.62 -40.83 3.53
N ARG A 52 37.03 -40.69 4.73
CA ARG A 52 37.56 -40.10 5.98
C ARG A 52 38.94 -40.62 6.41
N PRO A 53 39.61 -39.83 7.30
CA PRO A 53 39.99 -40.42 8.57
C PRO A 53 39.47 -39.62 9.78
N THR A 54 39.17 -40.38 10.83
CA THR A 54 38.77 -39.96 12.17
C THR A 54 39.95 -39.46 12.97
N HIS A 55 39.90 -38.23 13.49
CA HIS A 55 40.70 -37.86 14.66
C HIS A 55 39.83 -37.17 15.72
N ARG A 56 39.84 -37.80 16.89
CA ARG A 56 39.22 -37.41 18.15
C ARG A 56 39.98 -36.19 18.68
N CYS A 57 39.32 -35.06 18.91
CA CYS A 57 39.87 -34.03 19.78
C CYS A 57 38.78 -33.53 20.74
N ARG A 58 39.14 -33.56 22.01
CA ARG A 58 38.26 -33.46 23.18
C ARG A 58 38.58 -32.13 23.85
N CYS A 59 37.76 -31.11 23.60
CA CYS A 59 37.69 -29.90 24.41
C CYS A 59 36.21 -29.52 24.54
N CYS A 60 35.55 -30.15 25.51
CA CYS A 60 34.26 -29.70 26.01
C CYS A 60 34.54 -28.56 26.99
N LEU A 61 34.28 -27.32 26.58
CA LEU A 61 33.91 -26.26 27.51
C LEU A 61 32.49 -25.85 27.11
N ALA A 62 31.53 -26.36 27.88
CA ALA A 62 30.15 -25.90 27.84
C ALA A 62 30.15 -24.43 28.29
N MET A 63 29.80 -23.54 27.37
CA MET A 63 29.40 -22.19 27.74
C MET A 63 27.98 -22.30 28.32
N PRO A 64 27.71 -21.80 29.53
CA PRO A 64 26.33 -21.66 29.97
C PRO A 64 25.63 -20.70 29.01
N VAL A 65 24.58 -21.19 28.36
CA VAL A 65 23.60 -20.31 27.72
C VAL A 65 22.83 -19.68 28.89
N GLU A 66 23.33 -18.55 29.37
CA GLU A 66 22.51 -17.66 30.17
C GLU A 66 21.38 -17.16 29.25
N PRO A 67 20.10 -17.30 29.63
CA PRO A 67 19.04 -16.64 28.91
C PRO A 67 19.22 -15.14 29.15
N THR A 68 19.94 -14.48 28.25
CA THR A 68 19.93 -13.03 28.17
C THR A 68 18.47 -12.64 28.01
N THR A 69 17.90 -12.12 29.08
CA THR A 69 16.55 -11.56 29.08
C THR A 69 16.71 -10.22 28.38
N THR A 70 16.78 -10.26 27.04
CA THR A 70 16.93 -9.07 26.23
C THR A 70 15.67 -8.25 26.44
N SER A 71 15.83 -7.07 27.01
CA SER A 71 14.78 -6.06 27.18
C SER A 71 14.13 -5.79 25.82
N SER A 72 12.93 -6.31 25.62
CA SER A 72 12.15 -6.37 24.38
C SER A 72 11.58 -5.02 23.92
N SER A 73 12.05 -3.89 24.46
CA SER A 73 11.37 -2.61 24.33
C SER A 73 11.89 -1.70 23.20
N GLN A 74 13.11 -1.90 22.69
CA GLN A 74 13.65 -1.09 21.58
C GLN A 74 13.50 -1.74 20.19
N ASP A 75 13.48 -3.07 20.09
CA ASP A 75 13.37 -3.78 18.80
C ASP A 75 11.93 -3.81 18.23
N GLY A 76 10.92 -3.47 19.02
CA GLY A 76 9.50 -3.57 18.63
C GLY A 76 9.07 -2.62 17.50
N CYS A 77 9.78 -1.51 17.30
CA CYS A 77 9.45 -0.49 16.31
C CYS A 77 9.81 -0.90 14.87
N MET A 78 10.85 -1.73 14.69
CA MET A 78 11.26 -2.17 13.34
C MET A 78 10.32 -3.22 12.74
N HIS A 79 9.43 -3.79 13.55
CA HIS A 79 8.54 -4.85 13.13
C HIS A 79 7.09 -4.36 13.05
N SER A 80 6.43 -4.64 11.92
CA SER A 80 4.99 -4.44 11.71
C SER A 80 4.28 -5.79 11.79
N ARG A 81 3.90 -6.21 13.01
CA ARG A 81 3.27 -7.52 13.25
C ARG A 81 1.74 -7.47 13.28
N ALA A 82 1.17 -6.28 13.45
CA ALA A 82 -0.27 -6.07 13.36
C ALA A 82 -0.66 -5.73 11.92
N CYS A 83 -1.86 -6.12 11.50
CA CYS A 83 -2.38 -5.88 10.17
C CYS A 83 -3.70 -5.10 10.27
N TRP A 84 -3.77 -3.91 9.70
CA TRP A 84 -5.03 -3.18 9.53
C TRP A 84 -5.73 -3.70 8.28
N VAL A 85 -6.67 -4.63 8.50
CA VAL A 85 -7.20 -5.51 7.44
C VAL A 85 -8.49 -5.01 6.81
N SER A 86 -9.26 -4.20 7.54
CA SER A 86 -10.49 -3.57 7.06
C SER A 86 -10.71 -2.22 7.73
N LYS A 87 -11.71 -1.45 7.29
CA LYS A 87 -12.05 -0.16 7.91
C LYS A 87 -12.21 -0.23 9.44
N SER A 88 -12.77 -1.32 9.95
CA SER A 88 -13.11 -1.47 11.36
C SER A 88 -12.30 -2.53 12.11
N VAL A 89 -11.35 -3.21 11.46
CA VAL A 89 -10.64 -4.36 12.07
C VAL A 89 -9.13 -4.27 11.88
N ILE A 90 -8.42 -4.45 13.00
CA ILE A 90 -7.00 -4.77 13.06
C ILE A 90 -6.85 -6.22 13.54
N ALA A 91 -6.05 -6.99 12.83
CA ALA A 91 -5.67 -8.34 13.19
C ALA A 91 -4.27 -8.33 13.82
N TRP A 92 -4.11 -8.88 15.01
CA TRP A 92 -2.78 -8.98 15.63
C TRP A 92 -2.69 -10.23 16.51
N ASN A 93 -1.71 -11.08 16.23
CA ASN A 93 -1.40 -12.25 17.05
C ASN A 93 -0.66 -11.81 18.33
N VAL A 94 -1.41 -11.65 19.41
CA VAL A 94 -0.90 -11.29 20.73
C VAL A 94 -1.76 -11.95 21.79
N ASP A 95 -1.11 -12.60 22.76
CA ASP A 95 -1.80 -13.16 23.91
C ASP A 95 -2.29 -12.00 24.80
N MET A 96 -3.59 -11.66 24.71
CA MET A 96 -4.24 -10.79 25.67
C MET A 96 -5.11 -11.63 26.60
N LEU A 97 -4.72 -11.70 27.87
CA LEU A 97 -5.51 -12.38 28.90
C LEU A 97 -6.49 -11.38 29.53
N ASP A 98 -5.97 -10.30 30.11
CA ASP A 98 -6.73 -9.20 30.70
C ASP A 98 -5.93 -7.89 30.48
N GLY A 99 -6.49 -6.94 29.73
CA GLY A 99 -5.73 -5.75 29.35
C GLY A 99 -6.50 -4.73 28.51
N SER A 100 -5.77 -3.71 28.08
CA SER A 100 -6.28 -2.66 27.18
C SER A 100 -5.37 -2.54 25.96
N CYS A 101 -5.97 -2.26 24.81
CA CYS A 101 -5.26 -2.09 23.55
C CYS A 101 -5.51 -0.70 22.99
N TYR A 102 -4.46 -0.07 22.45
CA TYR A 102 -4.50 1.27 21.91
C TYR A 102 -3.78 1.35 20.56
N LEU A 103 -4.40 2.04 19.62
CA LEU A 103 -3.77 2.54 18.40
C LEU A 103 -3.26 3.95 18.65
N HIS A 104 -2.00 4.20 18.31
CA HIS A 104 -1.35 5.50 18.40
C HIS A 104 -0.98 5.99 17.01
N ALA A 105 -1.15 7.28 16.78
CA ALA A 105 -0.76 7.93 15.54
C ALA A 105 0.07 9.19 15.79
N SER A 106 1.07 9.43 14.95
CA SER A 106 1.82 10.68 14.89
C SER A 106 1.96 11.16 13.45
N LYS A 107 1.48 12.37 13.16
CA LYS A 107 1.57 13.00 11.84
C LYS A 107 3.01 13.35 11.48
N ALA A 108 3.80 13.75 12.48
CA ALA A 108 5.20 14.12 12.32
C ALA A 108 6.18 12.94 12.48
N ALA A 109 5.66 11.69 12.58
CA ALA A 109 6.45 10.49 12.84
C ALA A 109 7.33 10.57 14.10
N ALA A 110 6.75 11.07 15.21
CA ALA A 110 7.44 11.29 16.48
C ALA A 110 7.23 10.15 17.51
N LEU A 111 6.67 9.01 17.10
CA LEU A 111 6.42 7.92 18.05
C LEU A 111 7.73 7.32 18.57
N SER A 112 7.79 7.13 19.88
CA SER A 112 8.89 6.47 20.56
C SER A 112 8.37 5.38 21.50
N PHE A 113 9.13 4.30 21.62
CA PHE A 113 8.77 3.13 22.41
C PHE A 113 9.57 3.15 23.72
N SER A 114 8.86 3.06 24.84
CA SER A 114 9.45 2.98 26.17
C SER A 114 8.87 1.81 26.96
N ASN A 115 9.46 1.53 28.12
CA ASN A 115 8.94 0.49 29.03
C ASN A 115 7.53 0.81 29.56
N SER A 116 7.11 2.07 29.50
CA SER A 116 5.78 2.51 29.91
C SER A 116 4.77 2.59 28.76
N GLY A 117 5.16 2.26 27.52
CA GLY A 117 4.30 2.30 26.35
C GLY A 117 4.81 3.18 25.21
N ILE A 118 3.90 3.60 24.34
CA ILE A 118 4.20 4.48 23.19
C ILE A 118 4.03 5.94 23.61
N GLN A 119 5.01 6.77 23.28
CA GLN A 119 5.03 8.21 23.56
C GLN A 119 5.17 9.01 22.26
N GLY A 120 4.89 10.32 22.29
CA GLY A 120 5.01 11.20 21.12
C GLY A 120 3.86 11.06 20.11
N HIS A 121 2.74 10.48 20.54
CA HIS A 121 1.53 10.36 19.72
C HIS A 121 0.73 11.68 19.73
N ASP A 122 0.14 12.01 18.60
CA ASP A 122 -0.83 13.11 18.46
C ASP A 122 -2.24 12.61 18.77
N VAL A 123 -2.50 11.33 18.49
CA VAL A 123 -3.79 10.67 18.66
C VAL A 123 -3.57 9.32 19.32
N GLU A 124 -4.43 9.01 20.30
CA GLU A 124 -4.52 7.71 20.98
C GLU A 124 -5.98 7.24 20.91
N ILE A 125 -6.20 6.00 20.46
CA ILE A 125 -7.52 5.42 20.25
C ILE A 125 -7.56 4.08 20.97
N LYS A 126 -8.46 3.94 21.94
CA LYS A 126 -8.71 2.65 22.58
C LYS A 126 -9.41 1.71 21.59
N LEU A 127 -8.88 0.50 21.46
CA LEU A 127 -9.45 -0.56 20.65
C LEU A 127 -10.24 -1.52 21.53
N GLU A 128 -11.33 -2.05 20.99
CA GLU A 128 -12.11 -3.10 21.63
C GLU A 128 -11.56 -4.45 21.14
N GLY A 129 -10.97 -5.21 22.07
CA GLY A 129 -10.62 -6.60 21.80
C GLY A 129 -11.90 -7.41 21.64
N ASP A 130 -11.92 -8.25 20.61
CA ASP A 130 -13.02 -9.16 20.34
C ASP A 130 -12.49 -10.59 20.34
N ASP A 131 -13.09 -11.45 21.16
CA ASP A 131 -12.79 -12.89 21.19
C ASP A 131 -13.37 -13.61 19.96
N ASP A 132 -14.20 -12.90 19.18
CA ASP A 132 -14.68 -13.40 17.90
C ASP A 132 -13.54 -13.53 16.88
N ARG A 133 -13.66 -14.57 16.06
CA ARG A 133 -12.81 -14.78 14.90
C ARG A 133 -12.90 -13.59 13.96
N LEU A 134 -11.83 -13.39 13.18
CA LEU A 134 -11.84 -12.41 12.10
C LEU A 134 -13.05 -12.61 11.17
N PRO A 135 -13.63 -11.52 10.63
CA PRO A 135 -14.73 -11.62 9.68
C PRO A 135 -14.40 -12.54 8.50
N ILE A 136 -15.39 -13.29 8.01
CA ILE A 136 -15.20 -14.28 6.93
C ILE A 136 -14.55 -13.66 5.68
N ASN A 137 -14.93 -12.44 5.31
CA ASN A 137 -14.37 -11.73 4.16
C ASN A 137 -12.89 -11.35 4.35
N VAL A 138 -12.47 -11.12 5.59
CA VAL A 138 -11.06 -10.87 5.93
C VAL A 138 -10.27 -12.17 5.82
N ILE A 139 -10.79 -13.28 6.34
CA ILE A 139 -10.14 -14.59 6.27
C ILE A 139 -10.01 -15.06 4.83
N ASP A 140 -11.05 -14.91 4.00
CA ASP A 140 -11.01 -15.29 2.59
C ASP A 140 -9.91 -14.54 1.82
N LYS A 141 -9.73 -13.24 2.14
CA LYS A 141 -8.68 -12.39 1.53
C LYS A 141 -7.29 -12.66 2.12
N PHE A 142 -7.22 -12.93 3.43
CA PHE A 142 -5.98 -13.14 4.18
C PHE A 142 -6.03 -14.44 5.02
N PRO A 143 -6.00 -15.64 4.40
CA PRO A 143 -6.19 -16.89 5.12
C PRO A 143 -5.12 -17.17 6.18
N HIS A 144 -3.92 -16.62 5.99
CA HIS A 144 -2.80 -16.74 6.92
C HIS A 144 -3.01 -15.98 8.24
N LEU A 145 -4.02 -15.10 8.33
CA LEU A 145 -4.35 -14.35 9.53
C LEU A 145 -5.46 -15.00 10.37
N GLN A 146 -6.01 -16.16 9.95
CA GLN A 146 -7.21 -16.77 10.55
C GLN A 146 -7.16 -16.97 12.08
N ASP A 147 -5.95 -17.15 12.63
CA ASP A 147 -5.72 -17.42 14.05
C ASP A 147 -5.30 -16.15 14.84
N TYR A 148 -5.37 -14.98 14.22
CA TYR A 148 -5.03 -13.70 14.86
C TYR A 148 -6.22 -13.17 15.65
N ASN A 149 -5.92 -12.48 16.75
CA ASN A 149 -6.93 -11.79 17.55
C ASN A 149 -7.50 -10.60 16.78
N THR A 150 -8.79 -10.31 17.04
CA THR A 150 -9.55 -9.23 16.40
C THR A 150 -9.57 -8.00 17.29
N PHE A 151 -9.20 -6.84 16.75
CA PHE A 151 -9.31 -5.55 17.42
C PHE A 151 -10.19 -4.61 16.61
N LYS A 152 -11.28 -4.14 17.21
CA LYS A 152 -12.24 -3.24 16.54
C LYS A 152 -11.88 -1.78 16.74
N LEU A 153 -11.97 -1.02 15.66
CA LEU A 153 -11.87 0.44 15.70
C LEU A 153 -13.23 1.10 15.94
N PRO A 154 -13.27 2.26 16.62
CA PRO A 154 -14.48 3.07 16.72
C PRO A 154 -15.00 3.51 15.35
N LEU A 155 -16.32 3.45 15.14
CA LEU A 155 -16.96 3.79 13.85
C LEU A 155 -16.83 5.27 13.44
N ALA A 156 -16.55 6.17 14.39
CA ALA A 156 -16.50 7.62 14.18
C ALA A 156 -15.09 8.13 13.79
N LEU A 157 -14.16 7.23 13.44
CA LEU A 157 -12.78 7.57 13.19
C LEU A 157 -12.56 8.16 11.79
N ASP A 158 -11.65 9.14 11.67
CA ASP A 158 -11.17 9.63 10.38
C ASP A 158 -9.98 8.79 9.91
N ASP A 159 -10.30 7.60 9.40
CA ASP A 159 -9.30 6.60 8.98
C ASP A 159 -8.38 7.15 7.88
N LYS A 160 -8.89 8.04 7.02
CA LYS A 160 -8.12 8.59 5.88
C LYS A 160 -6.96 9.47 6.35
N ILE A 161 -7.16 10.25 7.41
CA ILE A 161 -6.08 11.07 7.99
C ILE A 161 -5.05 10.17 8.68
N LEU A 162 -5.49 9.15 9.41
CA LEU A 162 -4.59 8.25 10.14
C LEU A 162 -3.65 7.47 9.23
N LEU A 163 -4.12 7.08 8.03
CA LEU A 163 -3.32 6.32 7.08
C LEU A 163 -2.15 7.12 6.47
N LYS A 164 -2.08 8.44 6.73
CA LYS A 164 -0.96 9.31 6.36
C LYS A 164 0.03 9.55 7.51
N CYS A 165 -0.26 9.02 8.69
CA CYS A 165 0.57 9.17 9.90
C CYS A 165 1.49 7.96 10.10
N GLN A 166 2.48 8.12 10.97
CA GLN A 166 3.11 6.98 11.62
C GLN A 166 2.10 6.32 12.56
N LEU A 167 1.93 5.01 12.46
CA LEU A 167 0.98 4.23 13.25
C LEU A 167 1.68 3.13 14.04
N ALA A 168 1.28 2.97 15.29
CA ALA A 168 1.72 1.86 16.13
C ALA A 168 0.57 1.42 17.06
N ILE A 169 0.54 0.13 17.37
CA ILE A 169 -0.42 -0.47 18.30
C ILE A 169 0.31 -0.99 19.53
N ALA A 170 -0.28 -0.82 20.71
CA ALA A 170 0.23 -1.35 21.96
C ALA A 170 -0.87 -2.04 22.77
N VAL A 171 -0.47 -3.06 23.53
CA VAL A 171 -1.30 -3.74 24.52
C VAL A 171 -0.67 -3.57 25.89
N PHE A 172 -1.52 -3.32 26.88
CA PHE A 172 -1.16 -3.09 28.27
C PHE A 172 -1.86 -4.11 29.18
N SER A 173 -1.18 -4.53 30.24
CA SER A 173 -1.77 -5.36 31.29
C SER A 173 -2.78 -4.57 32.13
N SER A 174 -3.60 -5.27 32.92
CA SER A 174 -4.45 -4.67 33.96
C SER A 174 -3.71 -3.66 34.86
N ASP A 175 -2.44 -3.94 35.15
CA ASP A 175 -1.58 -3.12 36.01
C ASP A 175 -0.97 -1.89 35.28
N GLY A 176 -1.34 -1.67 34.01
CA GLY A 176 -0.88 -0.53 33.20
C GLY A 176 0.52 -0.68 32.59
N LYS A 177 1.13 -1.86 32.66
CA LYS A 177 2.44 -2.13 32.04
C LYS A 177 2.27 -2.47 30.56
N CYS A 178 3.09 -1.85 29.70
CA CYS A 178 3.14 -2.21 28.28
C CYS A 178 3.64 -3.65 28.12
N ILE A 179 2.82 -4.51 27.52
CA ILE A 179 3.14 -5.91 27.25
C ILE A 179 3.87 -6.02 25.91
N ASN A 180 3.31 -5.40 24.87
CA ASN A 180 3.83 -5.49 23.53
C ASN A 180 3.41 -4.25 22.71
N ALA A 181 4.25 -3.87 21.75
CA ALA A 181 3.98 -2.77 20.84
C ALA A 181 4.64 -3.04 19.48
N THR A 182 3.99 -2.61 18.39
CA THR A 182 4.44 -2.92 17.02
C THR A 182 3.83 -1.94 16.00
N GLY A 183 4.44 -1.81 14.83
CA GLY A 183 3.84 -1.09 13.69
C GLY A 183 2.70 -1.87 13.03
N LEU A 184 2.01 -1.21 12.09
CA LEU A 184 0.89 -1.81 11.34
C LEU A 184 1.25 -2.03 9.86
N GLN A 185 0.74 -3.13 9.30
CA GLN A 185 0.66 -3.35 7.87
C GLN A 185 -0.70 -2.86 7.36
N LEU A 186 -0.70 -2.01 6.34
CA LEU A 186 -1.88 -1.31 5.85
C LEU A 186 -2.55 -1.83 4.54
N PRO A 187 -2.02 -2.81 3.77
CA PRO A 187 -2.62 -3.17 2.47
C PRO A 187 -4.12 -3.49 2.52
N GLY A 188 -4.60 -4.16 3.57
CA GLY A 188 -6.01 -4.55 3.67
C GLY A 188 -6.96 -3.36 3.70
N VAL A 189 -6.74 -2.42 4.62
CA VAL A 189 -7.56 -1.20 4.72
C VAL A 189 -7.35 -0.26 3.53
N LEU A 190 -6.15 -0.21 2.94
CA LEU A 190 -5.90 0.59 1.75
C LEU A 190 -6.72 0.10 0.55
N ASP A 191 -6.78 -1.22 0.34
CA ASP A 191 -7.59 -1.79 -0.73
C ASP A 191 -9.09 -1.53 -0.54
N GLU A 192 -9.59 -1.59 0.69
CA GLU A 192 -11.01 -1.35 0.97
C GLU A 192 -11.40 0.12 0.79
N LEU A 193 -10.54 1.05 1.20
CA LEU A 193 -10.86 2.48 1.20
C LEU A 193 -10.47 3.21 -0.08
N PHE A 194 -9.45 2.72 -0.79
CA PHE A 194 -8.80 3.45 -1.87
C PHE A 194 -8.64 2.61 -3.16
N SER A 195 -9.41 1.53 -3.32
CA SER A 195 -9.50 0.86 -4.62
C SER A 195 -9.88 1.87 -5.70
N TYR A 196 -9.14 1.87 -6.80
CA TYR A 196 -9.30 2.85 -7.87
C TYR A 196 -9.17 2.18 -9.23
N ASP A 197 -10.11 2.46 -10.12
CA ASP A 197 -10.22 1.91 -11.48
C ASP A 197 -10.16 3.00 -12.57
N GLY A 198 -9.93 4.25 -12.17
CA GLY A 198 -9.81 5.39 -13.07
C GLY A 198 -8.42 5.54 -13.71
N PRO A 199 -8.19 6.66 -14.42
CA PRO A 199 -6.92 6.92 -15.10
C PRO A 199 -5.75 7.07 -14.12
N LEU A 200 -4.62 6.45 -14.46
CA LEU A 200 -3.33 6.62 -13.77
C LEU A 200 -2.24 6.99 -14.78
N GLY A 201 -1.25 7.74 -14.31
CA GLY A 201 -0.18 8.31 -15.10
C GLY A 201 -0.58 9.58 -15.86
N ALA A 202 0.14 9.86 -16.94
CA ALA A 202 -0.14 10.98 -17.82
C ALA A 202 -1.28 10.66 -18.80
N VAL A 203 -2.30 11.53 -18.82
CA VAL A 203 -3.44 11.45 -19.73
C VAL A 203 -3.54 12.74 -20.55
N PHE A 204 -3.56 12.57 -21.86
CA PHE A 204 -3.55 13.65 -22.82
C PHE A 204 -4.94 13.90 -23.37
N SER A 205 -5.29 15.17 -23.51
CA SER A 205 -6.47 15.67 -24.20
C SER A 205 -6.06 16.68 -25.26
N ASN A 206 -7.00 17.20 -26.05
CA ASN A 206 -6.70 18.18 -27.10
C ASN A 206 -6.02 19.45 -26.54
N ASP A 207 -6.45 19.90 -25.35
CA ASP A 207 -6.07 21.21 -24.80
C ASP A 207 -5.19 21.12 -23.53
N ALA A 208 -5.06 19.94 -22.92
CA ALA A 208 -4.41 19.77 -21.63
C ALA A 208 -3.74 18.40 -21.45
N VAL A 209 -2.77 18.34 -20.53
CA VAL A 209 -2.18 17.11 -20.01
C VAL A 209 -2.50 17.01 -18.53
N SER A 210 -3.07 15.88 -18.11
CA SER A 210 -3.34 15.61 -16.69
C SER A 210 -2.43 14.49 -16.19
N VAL A 211 -2.03 14.58 -14.92
CA VAL A 211 -1.21 13.57 -14.26
C VAL A 211 -1.95 13.02 -13.06
N HIS A 212 -1.94 11.70 -12.90
CA HIS A 212 -2.70 10.98 -11.86
C HIS A 212 -1.79 9.97 -11.15
N LEU A 213 -1.63 10.12 -9.82
CA LEU A 213 -0.80 9.24 -9.01
C LEU A 213 -1.62 8.65 -7.85
N TRP A 214 -1.73 7.32 -7.78
CA TRP A 214 -2.28 6.66 -6.60
C TRP A 214 -1.24 6.67 -5.47
N GLY A 215 -1.58 7.31 -4.36
CA GLY A 215 -0.68 7.51 -3.22
C GLY A 215 -1.43 7.86 -1.95
N PRO A 216 -2.34 7.00 -1.45
CA PRO A 216 -3.26 7.32 -0.36
C PRO A 216 -2.59 7.65 0.97
N THR A 217 -1.37 7.15 1.21
CA THR A 217 -0.60 7.39 2.43
C THR A 217 0.29 8.64 2.35
N ALA A 218 0.42 9.26 1.17
CA ALA A 218 1.20 10.48 1.01
C ALA A 218 0.54 11.65 1.77
N GLN A 219 1.37 12.54 2.30
CA GLN A 219 0.94 13.79 2.93
C GLN A 219 0.93 14.96 1.95
N ASP A 220 1.83 14.93 0.96
CA ASP A 220 1.92 15.96 -0.08
C ASP A 220 2.54 15.38 -1.36
N VAL A 221 2.09 15.87 -2.51
CA VAL A 221 2.62 15.45 -3.82
C VAL A 221 2.76 16.65 -4.74
N HIS A 222 3.93 16.78 -5.34
CA HIS A 222 4.22 17.74 -6.40
C HIS A 222 4.70 17.01 -7.66
N ALA A 223 4.34 17.53 -8.84
CA ALA A 223 4.97 17.17 -10.11
C ALA A 223 6.01 18.22 -10.47
N LEU A 224 7.24 17.78 -10.68
CA LEU A 224 8.35 18.63 -11.11
C LEU A 224 8.50 18.41 -12.62
N ILE A 225 8.26 19.44 -13.42
CA ILE A 225 8.24 19.38 -14.89
C ILE A 225 9.56 19.94 -15.44
N TYR A 226 10.17 19.26 -16.40
CA TYR A 226 11.45 19.60 -17.00
C TYR A 226 11.32 19.68 -18.52
N SER A 227 12.00 20.65 -19.14
CA SER A 227 12.07 20.78 -20.60
C SER A 227 13.13 19.90 -21.26
N ASP A 228 14.15 19.47 -20.50
CA ASP A 228 15.27 18.66 -20.97
C ASP A 228 15.38 17.38 -20.12
N PRO A 229 15.65 16.21 -20.73
CA PRO A 229 15.80 14.94 -20.00
C PRO A 229 16.85 15.01 -18.89
N CYS A 230 17.96 15.73 -19.11
CA CYS A 230 19.07 15.94 -18.18
C CYS A 230 18.97 17.26 -17.41
N GLY A 231 17.82 17.96 -17.49
CA GLY A 231 17.62 19.24 -16.82
C GLY A 231 17.80 19.11 -15.30
N VAL A 232 18.51 20.07 -14.70
CA VAL A 232 18.74 20.08 -13.24
C VAL A 232 17.60 20.78 -12.51
N GLU A 233 17.03 21.81 -13.12
CA GLU A 233 15.96 22.63 -12.54
C GLU A 233 14.64 22.41 -13.29
N PRO A 234 13.52 22.23 -12.58
CA PRO A 234 12.22 22.14 -13.20
C PRO A 234 11.81 23.50 -13.78
N ILE A 235 11.16 23.48 -14.94
CA ILE A 235 10.52 24.65 -15.54
C ILE A 235 9.20 24.99 -14.84
N ASP A 236 8.60 24.02 -14.14
CA ASP A 236 7.37 24.18 -13.38
C ASP A 236 7.31 23.18 -12.21
N ILE A 237 6.73 23.60 -11.09
CA ILE A 237 6.50 22.75 -9.91
C ILE A 237 5.03 22.88 -9.53
N VAL A 238 4.28 21.82 -9.77
CA VAL A 238 2.83 21.85 -9.60
C VAL A 238 2.41 20.98 -8.44
N LYS A 239 1.69 21.55 -7.49
CA LYS A 239 1.06 20.79 -6.40
C LYS A 239 -0.12 19.99 -6.94
N LEU A 240 -0.20 18.72 -6.56
CA LEU A 240 -1.33 17.86 -6.90
C LEU A 240 -2.42 17.97 -5.82
N GLU A 241 -3.67 17.81 -6.23
CA GLU A 241 -4.82 17.74 -5.34
C GLU A 241 -5.26 16.30 -5.16
N GLU A 242 -5.49 15.90 -3.91
CA GLU A 242 -5.92 14.54 -3.58
C GLU A 242 -7.44 14.41 -3.55
N ALA A 243 -7.95 13.40 -4.25
CA ALA A 243 -9.31 12.91 -4.10
C ALA A 243 -9.30 11.38 -3.98
N ASN A 244 -9.80 10.86 -2.84
CA ASN A 244 -9.88 9.42 -2.56
C ASN A 244 -8.57 8.66 -2.83
N GLY A 245 -7.44 9.19 -2.33
CA GLY A 245 -6.14 8.54 -2.40
C GLY A 245 -5.41 8.68 -3.74
N VAL A 246 -6.04 9.33 -4.73
CA VAL A 246 -5.41 9.67 -6.01
C VAL A 246 -5.10 11.16 -6.04
N TRP A 247 -3.84 11.46 -6.33
CA TRP A 247 -3.31 12.81 -6.50
C TRP A 247 -3.40 13.20 -7.97
N THR A 248 -3.98 14.35 -8.26
CA THR A 248 -4.26 14.79 -9.63
C THR A 248 -3.82 16.23 -9.86
N SER A 249 -3.36 16.52 -11.06
CA SER A 249 -3.19 17.89 -11.54
C SER A 249 -3.40 17.98 -13.04
N ILE A 250 -3.81 19.15 -13.52
CA ILE A 250 -4.09 19.44 -14.92
C ILE A 250 -3.22 20.61 -15.35
N GLY A 251 -2.35 20.37 -16.32
CA GLY A 251 -1.46 21.35 -16.91
C GLY A 251 -1.77 21.65 -18.38
N PRO A 252 -1.09 22.64 -18.97
CA PRO A 252 -1.27 23.03 -20.36
C PRO A 252 -0.81 21.92 -21.33
N ARG A 253 -1.33 21.95 -22.57
CA ARG A 253 -0.90 21.05 -23.64
C ARG A 253 0.60 21.06 -23.91
N SER A 254 1.27 22.18 -23.62
CA SER A 254 2.73 22.35 -23.77
C SER A 254 3.57 21.43 -22.89
N TRP A 255 2.98 20.72 -21.93
CA TRP A 255 3.66 19.66 -21.19
C TRP A 255 3.97 18.42 -22.04
N GLU A 256 3.30 18.24 -23.19
CA GLU A 256 3.65 17.17 -24.12
C GLU A 256 5.12 17.27 -24.57
N GLY A 257 5.83 16.14 -24.52
CA GLY A 257 7.25 16.07 -24.81
C GLY A 257 8.16 16.58 -23.68
N CYS A 258 7.60 17.09 -22.58
CA CYS A 258 8.37 17.40 -21.37
C CYS A 258 8.67 16.12 -20.57
N TYR A 259 9.47 16.27 -19.52
CA TYR A 259 9.81 15.22 -18.58
C TYR A 259 9.29 15.58 -17.20
N TYR A 260 9.05 14.59 -16.35
CA TYR A 260 8.62 14.82 -14.99
C TYR A 260 9.05 13.72 -14.03
N VAL A 261 9.07 14.11 -12.75
CA VAL A 261 9.13 13.23 -11.59
C VAL A 261 8.15 13.74 -10.55
N TYR A 262 7.73 12.87 -9.64
CA TYR A 262 6.97 13.26 -8.47
C TYR A 262 7.89 13.52 -7.29
N GLU A 263 7.67 14.61 -6.57
CA GLU A 263 8.15 14.79 -5.20
C GLU A 263 7.01 14.40 -4.26
N VAL A 264 7.19 13.32 -3.50
CA VAL A 264 6.19 12.74 -2.61
C VAL A 264 6.67 12.83 -1.18
N SER A 265 5.89 13.50 -0.33
CA SER A 265 6.10 13.52 1.13
C SER A 265 5.28 12.41 1.77
N VAL A 266 5.92 11.40 2.36
CA VAL A 266 5.24 10.19 2.87
C VAL A 266 5.97 9.57 4.06
N TYR A 267 5.24 8.95 4.98
CA TYR A 267 5.85 8.15 6.04
C TYR A 267 6.50 6.88 5.47
N HIS A 268 7.78 6.65 5.76
CA HIS A 268 8.51 5.46 5.32
C HIS A 268 8.84 4.52 6.49
N PRO A 269 8.25 3.31 6.56
CA PRO A 269 8.43 2.39 7.69
C PRO A 269 9.88 1.99 7.97
N SER A 270 10.76 1.96 6.96
CA SER A 270 12.17 1.58 7.17
C SER A 270 13.02 2.68 7.80
N THR A 271 12.67 3.95 7.60
CA THR A 271 13.40 5.10 8.20
C THR A 271 12.68 5.69 9.41
N LEU A 272 11.42 5.29 9.60
CA LEU A 272 10.52 5.76 10.66
C LEU A 272 10.32 7.29 10.63
N GLN A 273 10.44 7.90 9.45
CA GLN A 273 10.36 9.34 9.25
C GLN A 273 9.38 9.69 8.13
N ILE A 274 8.95 10.95 8.10
CA ILE A 274 8.31 11.52 6.92
C ILE A 274 9.41 11.88 5.94
N GLU A 275 9.50 11.12 4.86
CA GLU A 275 10.50 11.30 3.81
C GLU A 275 9.92 12.12 2.67
N LYS A 276 10.79 12.93 2.05
CA LYS A 276 10.51 13.58 0.78
C LYS A 276 11.26 12.81 -0.31
N CYS A 277 10.52 12.02 -1.07
CA CYS A 277 11.05 11.11 -2.08
C CYS A 277 10.86 11.69 -3.48
N ILE A 278 11.89 11.62 -4.31
CA ILE A 278 11.76 11.83 -5.75
C ILE A 278 11.51 10.49 -6.42
N ALA A 279 10.40 10.36 -7.12
CA ALA A 279 9.97 9.10 -7.73
C ALA A 279 9.53 9.30 -9.19
N ASN A 280 9.84 8.31 -10.02
CA ASN A 280 9.28 8.20 -11.36
C ASN A 280 7.81 7.77 -11.30
N ASP A 281 7.09 8.04 -12.39
CA ASP A 281 5.73 7.57 -12.53
C ASP A 281 5.72 6.03 -12.73
N PRO A 282 5.00 5.27 -11.89
CA PRO A 282 4.81 3.82 -12.12
C PRO A 282 4.14 3.49 -13.46
N TYR A 283 3.40 4.44 -14.04
CA TYR A 283 2.67 4.35 -15.31
C TYR A 283 3.39 5.05 -16.47
N ALA A 284 4.68 5.37 -16.28
CA ALA A 284 5.56 5.88 -17.32
C ALA A 284 5.51 5.05 -18.61
N ARG A 285 5.47 5.73 -19.76
CA ARG A 285 5.54 5.10 -21.09
C ARG A 285 6.86 5.35 -21.82
N GLY A 286 7.67 6.29 -21.32
CA GLY A 286 9.00 6.61 -21.82
C GLY A 286 9.88 7.11 -20.67
N TYR A 287 11.19 6.93 -20.81
CA TYR A 287 12.18 7.37 -19.84
C TYR A 287 13.33 8.10 -20.52
N ALA A 288 13.84 9.12 -19.85
CA ALA A 288 15.09 9.77 -20.25
C ALA A 288 16.29 8.83 -20.04
N GLY A 289 17.23 8.86 -21.00
CA GLY A 289 18.50 8.10 -20.92
C GLY A 289 19.59 8.77 -20.05
N CYS A 290 19.22 9.70 -19.18
CA CYS A 290 20.15 10.46 -18.34
C CYS A 290 20.36 9.77 -16.98
N HIS A 291 21.35 10.22 -16.20
CA HIS A 291 21.66 9.63 -14.88
C HIS A 291 20.56 9.85 -13.84
N VAL A 292 19.73 10.88 -14.00
CA VAL A 292 18.58 11.17 -13.14
C VAL A 292 17.34 10.66 -13.87
N GLN A 293 16.97 9.40 -13.67
CA GLN A 293 15.83 8.80 -14.38
C GLN A 293 14.59 9.69 -14.20
N SER A 294 14.20 10.39 -15.27
CA SER A 294 12.97 11.17 -15.38
C SER A 294 12.04 10.51 -16.38
N THR A 295 10.74 10.61 -16.15
CA THR A 295 9.71 10.00 -16.99
C THR A 295 9.30 10.97 -18.09
N THR A 296 9.17 10.48 -19.32
CA THR A 296 8.74 11.29 -20.46
C THR A 296 7.21 11.38 -20.54
N LEU A 297 6.68 12.59 -20.73
CA LEU A 297 5.28 12.83 -21.09
C LEU A 297 5.10 12.64 -22.60
N GLU A 298 5.01 11.39 -23.04
CA GLU A 298 4.74 11.04 -24.45
C GLU A 298 3.49 10.18 -24.62
N ILE A 299 2.77 10.43 -25.72
CA ILE A 299 1.73 9.56 -26.28
C ILE A 299 2.42 8.57 -27.23
N THR A 300 2.00 7.31 -27.22
CA THR A 300 2.23 6.37 -28.35
C THR A 300 1.34 6.70 -29.53
#